data_AF-A0A847LG23-F1
#
_entry.id   AF-A0A847LG23-F1
#
_cell.length_a   1.000
_cell.length_b   1.000
_cell.length_c   1.000
_cell.angle_alpha   90.00
_cell.angle_beta   90.00
_cell.angle_gamma   90.00
#
_symmetry.space_group_name_H-M   'P 1'
#
loop_
_entity.id
_entity.type
_entity.pdbx_description
1 polymer ?
#
loop_
_entity_poly.entity_id
_entity_poly.type
_entity_poly.pdbx_seq_one_letter_code
_entity_poly.pdbx_strand_id
1 'polypeptide(L)'
;MPDPASGNACPASPPLGPTGLVVALCASPGVGTAKKPVLRLDLVADHGIDGDGHARTVRPVSLLMWERVEAWCQAGGAALPRPHPGDFAENVLTRGLDLSAAGVGSRLEIGEARLEVVQLGKPVRPDHYSFHGHRLLPTDGVFCRVVAGGRVVAGDRVRLLPAGADEAASSGTVANRFERARRRWLDVPRSRGLGLPLADPWFDPAAWWFDDDGRLVGRFRGEVRHGGYAALVHGGVIAALADAAMTHCLFGNDVSAYTARLEVTYRRPLRLGVDAEFSVRLDEVLGEQLYRLTFSIRQGGEEKAEAKGTFFRPTPGDPLLATAER
;
A
#
# COMPACT_ATOMS: atom_id res chain seq x y z
N MET A 1 -56.37 7.55 -26.08
CA MET A 1 -54.93 7.53 -26.41
C MET A 1 -54.20 8.17 -25.23
N PRO A 2 -53.63 7.41 -24.28
CA PRO A 2 -52.86 7.99 -23.20
C PRO A 2 -51.40 8.21 -23.63
N ASP A 3 -50.84 9.27 -23.07
CA ASP A 3 -49.54 9.90 -23.30
C ASP A 3 -48.34 8.97 -22.98
N PRO A 4 -47.35 8.78 -23.89
CA PRO A 4 -46.15 7.98 -23.62
C PRO A 4 -45.05 8.85 -23.00
N ALA A 5 -45.26 9.34 -21.79
CA ALA A 5 -44.23 10.09 -21.05
C ALA A 5 -44.34 9.86 -19.53
N SER A 6 -44.16 8.62 -19.10
CA SER A 6 -43.78 8.32 -17.71
C SER A 6 -42.61 7.33 -17.71
N GLY A 7 -41.48 7.80 -18.24
CA GLY A 7 -40.20 7.17 -17.97
C GLY A 7 -39.90 7.35 -16.49
N ASN A 8 -40.00 6.26 -15.72
CA ASN A 8 -39.52 6.17 -14.34
C ASN A 8 -38.10 6.74 -14.29
N ALA A 9 -37.94 7.96 -13.79
CA ALA A 9 -36.65 8.46 -13.38
C ALA A 9 -36.14 7.52 -12.28
N CYS A 10 -34.98 6.92 -12.49
CA CYS A 10 -34.26 6.21 -11.43
C CYS A 10 -34.15 7.18 -10.24
N PRO A 11 -34.46 6.76 -9.00
CA PRO A 11 -34.26 7.62 -7.85
C PRO A 11 -32.79 8.06 -7.83
N ALA A 12 -32.55 9.37 -7.67
CA ALA A 12 -31.21 9.91 -7.55
C ALA A 12 -30.46 9.15 -6.45
N SER A 13 -29.23 8.72 -6.75
CA SER A 13 -28.38 8.03 -5.78
C SER A 13 -28.28 8.89 -4.51
N PRO A 14 -28.40 8.31 -3.30
CA PRO A 14 -28.36 9.07 -2.07
C PRO A 14 -27.06 9.89 -1.99
N PRO A 15 -27.06 11.06 -1.32
CA PRO A 15 -25.85 11.86 -1.17
C PRO A 15 -24.76 11.02 -0.50
N LEU A 16 -23.54 11.08 -1.07
CA LEU A 16 -22.38 10.40 -0.52
C LEU A 16 -22.03 10.97 0.85
N GLY A 17 -21.64 10.09 1.78
CA GLY A 17 -21.25 10.47 3.13
C GLY A 17 -20.23 9.51 3.76
N PRO A 18 -19.87 9.70 5.03
CA PRO A 18 -18.87 8.86 5.71
C PRO A 18 -19.36 7.44 6.01
N THR A 19 -20.61 7.11 5.69
CA THR A 19 -21.22 5.80 5.95
C THR A 19 -22.01 5.34 4.74
N GLY A 20 -21.96 4.03 4.48
CA GLY A 20 -22.74 3.39 3.43
C GLY A 20 -23.04 1.94 3.76
N LEU A 21 -23.43 1.19 2.73
CA LEU A 21 -23.75 -0.23 2.80
C LEU A 21 -22.90 -1.02 1.80
N VAL A 22 -22.58 -2.26 2.16
CA VAL A 22 -22.05 -3.25 1.22
C VAL A 22 -23.18 -3.69 0.30
N VAL A 23 -23.02 -3.44 -0.99
CA VAL A 23 -23.96 -3.88 -2.05
C VAL A 23 -23.67 -5.32 -2.44
N ALA A 24 -22.40 -5.64 -2.65
CA ALA A 24 -21.97 -6.94 -3.12
C ALA A 24 -20.53 -7.23 -2.68
N LEU A 25 -20.22 -8.52 -2.64
CA LEU A 25 -18.92 -9.06 -2.29
C LEU A 25 -18.48 -10.01 -3.38
N CYS A 26 -17.22 -9.92 -3.78
CA CYS A 26 -16.68 -10.71 -4.87
C CYS A 26 -15.28 -11.23 -4.53
N ALA A 27 -14.98 -12.44 -4.98
CA ALA A 27 -13.67 -13.04 -4.82
C ALA A 27 -13.30 -13.88 -6.05
N SER A 28 -12.02 -14.14 -6.24
CA SER A 28 -11.56 -15.13 -7.21
C SER A 28 -10.30 -15.84 -6.71
N PRO A 29 -10.12 -17.15 -6.98
CA PRO A 29 -9.01 -17.92 -6.43
C PRO A 29 -7.63 -17.58 -7.03
N GLY A 30 -7.57 -16.84 -8.14
CA GLY A 30 -6.31 -16.50 -8.81
C GLY A 30 -6.22 -15.04 -9.24
N VAL A 31 -5.01 -14.48 -9.21
CA VAL A 31 -4.72 -13.13 -9.73
C VAL A 31 -5.02 -13.08 -11.23
N GLY A 32 -5.70 -12.02 -11.68
CA GLY A 32 -6.05 -11.82 -13.10
C GLY A 32 -7.27 -12.62 -13.58
N THR A 33 -7.92 -13.40 -12.70
CA THR A 33 -9.20 -14.06 -13.01
C THR A 33 -10.37 -13.17 -12.61
N ALA A 34 -11.47 -13.25 -13.38
CA ALA A 34 -12.69 -12.50 -13.11
C ALA A 34 -13.23 -12.85 -11.70
N LYS A 35 -13.50 -11.81 -10.90
CA LYS A 35 -14.11 -11.98 -9.58
C LYS A 35 -15.57 -12.35 -9.74
N LYS A 36 -16.05 -13.25 -8.88
CA LYS A 36 -17.44 -13.70 -8.87
C LYS A 36 -18.10 -13.27 -7.57
N PRO A 37 -19.40 -12.94 -7.60
CA PRO A 37 -20.16 -12.68 -6.38
C PRO A 37 -20.08 -13.86 -5.41
N VAL A 38 -19.89 -13.56 -4.14
CA VAL A 38 -19.88 -14.50 -3.02
C VAL A 38 -20.81 -14.02 -1.91
N LEU A 39 -21.34 -14.95 -1.12
CA LEU A 39 -22.28 -14.63 -0.04
C LEU A 39 -21.62 -13.90 1.13
N ARG A 40 -20.32 -14.13 1.33
CA ARG A 40 -19.53 -13.56 2.42
C ARG A 40 -18.05 -13.49 2.07
N LEU A 41 -17.33 -12.56 2.69
CA LEU A 41 -15.87 -12.56 2.74
C LEU A 41 -15.43 -12.85 4.18
N ASP A 42 -14.47 -13.75 4.33
CA ASP A 42 -13.74 -13.92 5.58
C ASP A 42 -12.45 -13.11 5.47
N LEU A 43 -12.42 -11.96 6.16
CA LEU A 43 -11.25 -11.08 6.19
C LEU A 43 -10.33 -11.52 7.32
N VAL A 44 -9.07 -11.73 6.99
CA VAL A 44 -8.04 -12.18 7.92
C VAL A 44 -6.97 -11.10 8.03
N ALA A 45 -6.66 -10.67 9.26
CA ALA A 45 -5.68 -9.62 9.54
C ALA A 45 -4.32 -9.96 8.91
N ASP A 46 -3.70 -8.96 8.28
CA ASP A 46 -2.42 -9.08 7.55
C ASP A 46 -2.37 -10.16 6.46
N HIS A 47 -3.54 -10.70 6.09
CA HIS A 47 -3.71 -11.73 5.10
C HIS A 47 -4.54 -11.23 3.91
N GLY A 48 -5.69 -10.61 4.15
CA GLY A 48 -6.64 -10.27 3.10
C GLY A 48 -7.92 -11.10 3.18
N ILE A 49 -8.48 -11.41 2.01
CA ILE A 49 -9.66 -12.25 1.87
C ILE A 49 -9.23 -13.71 1.78
N ASP A 50 -9.75 -14.56 2.66
CA ASP A 50 -9.52 -16.00 2.55
C ASP A 50 -10.06 -16.55 1.22
N GLY A 51 -9.23 -17.30 0.51
CA GLY A 51 -9.55 -17.85 -0.81
C GLY A 51 -9.49 -16.86 -1.99
N ASP A 52 -9.08 -15.59 -1.80
CA ASP A 52 -8.84 -14.66 -2.92
C ASP A 52 -7.39 -14.71 -3.41
N GLY A 53 -7.19 -14.60 -4.72
CA GLY A 53 -5.88 -14.61 -5.36
C GLY A 53 -4.99 -13.42 -4.97
N HIS A 54 -5.57 -12.35 -4.43
CA HIS A 54 -4.81 -11.21 -3.89
C HIS A 54 -4.50 -11.33 -2.40
N ALA A 55 -4.85 -12.44 -1.73
CA ALA A 55 -4.41 -12.71 -0.37
C ALA A 55 -2.86 -12.65 -0.28
N ARG A 56 -2.35 -12.07 0.80
CA ARG A 56 -0.92 -11.82 1.09
C ARG A 56 -0.22 -10.94 0.07
N THR A 57 -0.95 -10.25 -0.80
CA THR A 57 -0.38 -9.26 -1.70
C THR A 57 -0.37 -7.87 -1.08
N VAL A 58 0.27 -6.92 -1.75
CA VAL A 58 0.31 -5.50 -1.38
C VAL A 58 -1.07 -4.81 -1.38
N ARG A 59 -2.06 -5.40 -2.05
CA ARG A 59 -3.43 -4.85 -2.18
C ARG A 59 -4.44 -5.97 -1.99
N PRO A 60 -4.60 -6.46 -0.77
CA PRO A 60 -5.31 -7.70 -0.52
C PRO A 60 -6.84 -7.55 -0.55
N VAL A 61 -7.36 -6.32 -0.44
CA VAL A 61 -8.80 -6.01 -0.52
C VAL A 61 -9.01 -4.79 -1.40
N SER A 62 -9.95 -4.84 -2.34
CA SER A 62 -10.33 -3.70 -3.18
C SER A 62 -11.78 -3.29 -2.97
N LEU A 63 -12.04 -1.98 -2.89
CA LEU A 63 -13.39 -1.42 -2.76
C LEU A 63 -13.67 -0.48 -3.93
N LEU A 64 -14.92 -0.47 -4.40
CA LEU A 64 -15.43 0.43 -5.44
C LEU A 64 -16.80 0.96 -5.04
N MET A 65 -17.09 2.22 -5.37
CA MET A 65 -18.41 2.83 -5.17
C MET A 65 -19.36 2.43 -6.30
N TRP A 66 -20.56 1.99 -5.95
CA TRP A 66 -21.64 1.70 -6.90
C TRP A 66 -22.01 2.93 -7.72
N GLU A 67 -21.93 4.12 -7.11
CA GLU A 67 -22.18 5.40 -7.75
C GLU A 67 -21.25 5.65 -8.94
N ARG A 68 -20.01 5.13 -8.89
CA ARG A 68 -19.06 5.21 -10.02
C ARG A 68 -19.44 4.26 -11.15
N VAL A 69 -19.96 3.08 -10.81
CA VAL A 69 -20.52 2.14 -11.79
C VAL A 69 -21.77 2.71 -12.46
N GLU A 70 -22.65 3.35 -11.70
CA GLU A 70 -23.85 4.03 -12.22
C GLU A 70 -23.51 5.20 -13.13
N ALA A 71 -22.58 6.06 -12.70
CA ALA A 71 -22.10 7.18 -13.51
C ALA A 71 -21.48 6.71 -14.83
N TRP A 72 -20.68 5.63 -14.80
CA TRP A 72 -20.12 5.04 -16.01
C TRP A 72 -21.20 4.48 -16.95
N CYS A 73 -22.23 3.82 -16.41
CA CYS A 73 -23.36 3.34 -17.21
C CYS A 73 -24.10 4.51 -17.90
N GLN A 74 -24.32 5.61 -17.18
CA GLN A 74 -25.01 6.80 -17.69
C GLN A 74 -24.19 7.57 -18.74
N ALA A 75 -22.86 7.61 -18.61
CA ALA A 75 -21.95 8.38 -19.47
C ALA A 75 -21.65 7.72 -20.83
N GLY A 76 -22.31 6.60 -21.18
CA GLY A 76 -22.10 5.89 -22.44
C GLY A 76 -21.85 4.39 -22.30
N GLY A 77 -21.69 3.88 -21.08
CA GLY A 77 -21.64 2.43 -20.80
C GLY A 77 -22.94 1.68 -21.10
N ALA A 78 -24.07 2.39 -21.28
CA ALA A 78 -25.38 1.80 -21.58
C ALA A 78 -25.47 1.05 -22.92
N ALA A 79 -24.53 1.26 -23.84
CA ALA A 79 -24.43 0.48 -25.09
C ALA A 79 -23.75 -0.89 -24.88
N LEU A 80 -23.18 -1.13 -23.70
CA LEU A 80 -22.58 -2.39 -23.27
C LEU A 80 -23.53 -3.13 -22.32
N PRO A 81 -23.34 -4.44 -22.10
CA PRO A 81 -24.07 -5.17 -21.07
C PRO A 81 -23.93 -4.47 -19.71
N ARG A 82 -25.00 -4.45 -18.91
CA ARG A 82 -24.92 -3.89 -17.55
C ARG A 82 -23.86 -4.67 -16.75
N PRO A 83 -22.91 -3.98 -16.09
CA PRO A 83 -21.90 -4.64 -15.29
C PRO A 83 -22.53 -5.32 -14.08
N HIS A 84 -22.08 -6.54 -13.82
CA HIS A 84 -22.35 -7.28 -12.60
C HIS A 84 -21.28 -6.99 -11.55
N PRO A 85 -21.58 -7.19 -10.25
CA PRO A 85 -20.55 -7.10 -9.22
C PRO A 85 -19.35 -8.01 -9.51
N GLY A 86 -18.15 -7.47 -9.36
CA GLY A 86 -16.88 -8.12 -9.67
C GLY A 86 -16.37 -7.86 -11.09
N ASP A 87 -17.20 -7.30 -11.98
CA ASP A 87 -16.80 -6.99 -13.35
C ASP A 87 -15.77 -5.86 -13.43
N PHE A 88 -15.61 -5.03 -12.39
CA PHE A 88 -14.48 -4.09 -12.32
C PHE A 88 -13.33 -4.61 -11.44
N ALA A 89 -13.34 -5.90 -11.12
CA ALA A 89 -12.36 -6.59 -10.27
C ALA A 89 -12.33 -6.12 -8.80
N GLU A 90 -13.40 -5.44 -8.34
CA GLU A 90 -13.59 -5.05 -6.95
C GLU A 90 -13.92 -6.27 -6.07
N ASN A 91 -13.45 -6.28 -4.82
CA ASN A 91 -13.86 -7.27 -3.84
C ASN A 91 -15.11 -6.84 -3.07
N VAL A 92 -15.26 -5.54 -2.82
CA VAL A 92 -16.40 -5.00 -2.09
C VAL A 92 -16.97 -3.83 -2.88
N LEU A 93 -18.25 -3.90 -3.16
CA LEU A 93 -18.99 -2.83 -3.82
C LEU A 93 -19.82 -2.11 -2.77
N THR A 94 -19.67 -0.79 -2.63
CA THR A 94 -20.34 0.01 -1.60
C THR A 94 -21.35 0.98 -2.19
N ARG A 95 -22.37 1.38 -1.42
CA ARG A 95 -23.31 2.46 -1.80
C ARG A 95 -23.52 3.43 -0.63
N GLY A 96 -23.59 4.71 -0.93
CA GLY A 96 -23.74 5.83 0.02
C GLY A 96 -22.44 6.25 0.71
N LEU A 97 -21.36 5.49 0.54
CA LEU A 97 -20.05 5.78 1.12
C LEU A 97 -19.19 6.61 0.16
N ASP A 98 -18.70 7.76 0.62
CA ASP A 98 -17.73 8.55 -0.12
C ASP A 98 -16.30 8.01 0.05
N LEU A 99 -15.88 7.11 -0.84
CA LEU A 99 -14.50 6.63 -0.88
C LEU A 99 -13.52 7.66 -1.46
N SER A 100 -13.99 8.71 -2.14
CA SER A 100 -13.10 9.75 -2.68
C SER A 100 -12.58 10.70 -1.60
N ALA A 101 -13.27 10.75 -0.44
CA ALA A 101 -12.80 11.44 0.75
C ALA A 101 -11.74 10.65 1.54
N ALA A 102 -11.43 9.41 1.15
CA ALA A 102 -10.44 8.59 1.85
C ALA A 102 -9.00 9.01 1.49
N GLY A 103 -8.15 9.08 2.51
CA GLY A 103 -6.70 9.20 2.35
C GLY A 103 -6.00 7.85 2.57
N VAL A 104 -4.75 7.72 2.13
CA VAL A 104 -3.91 6.61 2.56
C VAL A 104 -3.77 6.67 4.09
N GLY A 105 -4.00 5.54 4.76
CA GLY A 105 -4.04 5.44 6.21
C GLY A 105 -5.42 5.66 6.84
N SER A 106 -6.43 6.09 6.07
CA SER A 106 -7.83 6.09 6.53
C SER A 106 -8.27 4.67 6.91
N ARG A 107 -9.17 4.58 7.90
CA ARG A 107 -9.72 3.30 8.35
C ARG A 107 -11.15 3.15 7.86
N LEU A 108 -11.53 1.93 7.49
CA LEU A 108 -12.93 1.57 7.28
C LEU A 108 -13.34 0.51 8.29
N GLU A 109 -14.47 0.73 8.95
CA GLU A 109 -15.20 -0.32 9.66
C GLU A 109 -16.20 -0.93 8.69
N ILE A 110 -16.20 -2.25 8.54
CA ILE A 110 -17.06 -2.97 7.59
C ILE A 110 -17.48 -4.31 8.19
N GLY A 111 -18.77 -4.45 8.50
CA GLY A 111 -19.26 -5.62 9.23
C GLY A 111 -18.48 -5.81 10.55
N GLU A 112 -17.88 -6.98 10.73
CA GLU A 112 -17.04 -7.31 11.88
C GLU A 112 -15.56 -6.90 11.70
N ALA A 113 -15.18 -6.49 10.49
CA ALA A 113 -13.79 -6.27 10.11
C ALA A 113 -13.42 -4.79 10.12
N ARG A 114 -12.11 -4.55 10.18
CA ARG A 114 -11.54 -3.22 10.03
C ARG A 114 -10.44 -3.24 8.97
N LEU A 115 -10.49 -2.26 8.09
CA LEU A 115 -9.59 -2.10 6.96
C LEU A 115 -8.79 -0.80 7.08
N GLU A 116 -7.59 -0.79 6.54
CA GLU A 116 -6.78 0.42 6.32
C GLU A 116 -6.59 0.64 4.83
N VAL A 117 -6.88 1.85 4.35
CA VAL A 117 -6.58 2.27 2.99
C VAL A 117 -5.06 2.32 2.82
N VAL A 118 -4.54 1.51 1.90
CA VAL A 118 -3.10 1.49 1.56
C VAL A 118 -2.81 2.17 0.24
N GLN A 119 -3.80 2.28 -0.64
CA GLN A 119 -3.61 2.90 -1.94
C GLN A 119 -4.94 3.42 -2.52
N LEU A 120 -4.89 4.60 -3.14
CA LEU A 120 -6.00 5.22 -3.89
C LEU A 120 -5.72 5.07 -5.38
N GLY A 121 -6.58 4.36 -6.11
CA GLY A 121 -6.37 4.06 -7.52
C GLY A 121 -4.99 3.45 -7.81
N LYS A 122 -4.63 3.34 -9.08
CA LYS A 122 -3.31 2.96 -9.58
C LYS A 122 -3.16 3.35 -11.05
N PRO A 123 -1.94 3.60 -11.54
CA PRO A 123 -1.69 3.83 -12.95
C PRO A 123 -2.30 2.73 -13.81
N VAL A 124 -3.05 3.10 -14.85
CA VAL A 124 -3.68 2.14 -15.75
C VAL A 124 -2.61 1.52 -16.66
N ARG A 125 -2.54 0.19 -16.67
CA ARG A 125 -1.62 -0.56 -17.54
C ARG A 125 -2.39 -1.52 -18.45
N PRO A 126 -1.86 -1.90 -19.63
CA PRO A 126 -2.55 -2.78 -20.58
C PRO A 126 -2.92 -4.15 -20.00
N ASP A 127 -2.11 -4.68 -19.10
CA ASP A 127 -2.27 -5.97 -18.43
C ASP A 127 -3.33 -5.96 -17.31
N HIS A 128 -3.87 -4.81 -16.95
CA HIS A 128 -4.96 -4.73 -15.99
C HIS A 128 -6.25 -5.28 -16.62
N TYR A 129 -6.93 -6.15 -15.86
CA TYR A 129 -8.28 -6.61 -16.16
C TYR A 129 -9.19 -5.43 -16.53
N SER A 130 -9.99 -5.62 -17.58
CA SER A 130 -10.92 -4.61 -18.07
C SER A 130 -12.26 -5.23 -18.42
N PHE A 131 -13.33 -4.57 -18.02
CA PHE A 131 -14.67 -4.87 -18.48
C PHE A 131 -14.90 -4.17 -19.82
N HIS A 132 -14.95 -4.93 -20.92
CA HIS A 132 -15.13 -4.36 -22.27
C HIS A 132 -14.17 -3.20 -22.59
N GLY A 133 -12.91 -3.28 -22.14
CA GLY A 133 -11.90 -2.22 -22.34
C GLY A 133 -11.90 -1.11 -21.28
N HIS A 134 -12.86 -1.11 -20.35
CA HIS A 134 -12.98 -0.11 -19.28
C HIS A 134 -12.42 -0.62 -17.95
N ARG A 135 -11.85 0.31 -17.18
CA ARG A 135 -11.14 0.05 -15.92
C ARG A 135 -11.50 1.11 -14.87
N LEU A 136 -12.55 0.85 -14.08
CA LEU A 136 -12.96 1.76 -13.02
C LEU A 136 -12.13 1.58 -11.75
N LEU A 137 -11.88 0.35 -11.31
CA LEU A 137 -11.16 0.10 -10.05
C LEU A 137 -9.76 0.74 -9.99
N PRO A 138 -8.93 0.75 -11.06
CA PRO A 138 -7.66 1.47 -11.03
C PRO A 138 -7.81 2.99 -10.92
N THR A 139 -8.93 3.59 -11.28
CA THR A 139 -9.10 5.05 -11.29
C THR A 139 -9.84 5.52 -10.06
N ASP A 140 -10.94 4.84 -9.73
CA ASP A 140 -11.93 5.25 -8.73
C ASP A 140 -11.99 4.32 -7.51
N GLY A 141 -11.23 3.22 -7.53
CA GLY A 141 -11.20 2.25 -6.45
C GLY A 141 -10.21 2.61 -5.36
N VAL A 142 -10.44 2.05 -4.18
CA VAL A 142 -9.48 2.09 -3.07
C VAL A 142 -9.01 0.68 -2.73
N PHE A 143 -7.74 0.55 -2.36
CA PHE A 143 -7.16 -0.71 -1.95
C PHE A 143 -6.83 -0.64 -0.47
N CYS A 144 -7.13 -1.71 0.25
CA CYS A 144 -6.99 -1.79 1.68
C CYS A 144 -6.23 -3.04 2.11
N ARG A 145 -5.57 -2.94 3.27
CA ARG A 145 -5.17 -4.10 4.07
C ARG A 145 -6.16 -4.34 5.20
N VAL A 146 -6.24 -5.59 5.66
CA VAL A 146 -7.08 -5.96 6.81
C VAL A 146 -6.29 -5.70 8.09
N VAL A 147 -6.79 -4.80 8.94
CA VAL A 147 -6.17 -4.48 10.25
C VAL A 147 -6.83 -5.26 11.38
N ALA A 148 -8.13 -5.55 11.28
CA ALA A 148 -8.82 -6.49 12.14
C ALA A 148 -9.66 -7.41 11.27
N GLY A 149 -9.50 -8.72 11.46
CA GLY A 149 -10.26 -9.72 10.73
C GLY A 149 -11.71 -9.75 11.17
N GLY A 150 -12.56 -10.33 10.34
CA GLY A 150 -13.99 -10.42 10.61
C GLY A 150 -14.75 -10.89 9.37
N ARG A 151 -15.99 -11.32 9.59
CA ARG A 151 -16.90 -11.66 8.50
C ARG A 151 -17.57 -10.41 7.95
N VAL A 152 -17.70 -10.35 6.63
CA VAL A 152 -18.48 -9.34 5.92
C VAL A 152 -19.52 -10.02 5.03
N VAL A 153 -20.75 -9.51 5.04
CA VAL A 153 -21.86 -9.92 4.17
C VAL A 153 -22.47 -8.71 3.45
N ALA A 154 -23.20 -8.96 2.36
CA ALA A 154 -23.98 -7.90 1.72
C ALA A 154 -25.04 -7.35 2.68
N GLY A 155 -25.24 -6.03 2.66
CA GLY A 155 -26.08 -5.30 3.60
C GLY A 155 -25.35 -4.81 4.87
N ASP A 156 -24.12 -5.25 5.12
CA ASP A 156 -23.33 -4.72 6.22
C ASP A 156 -23.09 -3.22 6.08
N ARG A 157 -23.06 -2.54 7.23
CA ARG A 157 -22.67 -1.14 7.28
C ARG A 157 -21.17 -1.03 7.04
N VAL A 158 -20.80 -0.03 6.24
CA VAL A 158 -19.42 0.40 6.07
C VAL A 158 -19.31 1.86 6.48
N ARG A 159 -18.26 2.19 7.24
CA ARG A 159 -17.99 3.55 7.73
C ARG A 159 -16.55 3.92 7.47
N LEU A 160 -16.33 5.03 6.78
CA LEU A 160 -15.03 5.67 6.67
C LEU A 160 -14.79 6.46 7.96
N LEU A 161 -13.73 6.10 8.67
CA LEU A 161 -13.30 6.81 9.86
C LEU A 161 -12.39 7.99 9.49
N PRO A 162 -12.49 9.12 10.21
CA PRO A 162 -11.53 10.21 10.08
C PRO A 162 -10.11 9.70 10.30
N ALA A 163 -9.14 10.25 9.57
CA ALA A 163 -7.73 10.00 9.85
C ALA A 163 -7.43 10.39 11.31
N GLY A 164 -7.03 9.42 12.15
CA GLY A 164 -6.71 9.65 13.58
C GLY A 164 -7.75 9.17 14.60
N ALA A 165 -8.85 8.50 14.22
CA ALA A 165 -9.91 8.11 15.15
C ALA A 165 -9.58 6.96 16.15
N ASP A 166 -8.34 6.48 16.22
CA ASP A 166 -7.90 5.45 17.18
C ASP A 166 -7.27 5.99 18.47
N GLU A 167 -7.32 7.32 18.72
CA GLU A 167 -6.71 7.89 19.93
C GLU A 167 -7.52 7.70 21.23
N ALA A 168 -8.64 6.98 21.24
CA ALA A 168 -9.46 6.79 22.45
C ALA A 168 -9.33 5.41 23.13
N ALA A 169 -8.64 4.42 22.55
CA ALA A 169 -8.58 3.08 23.14
C ALA A 169 -7.28 2.32 22.82
N SER A 170 -6.16 2.74 23.37
CA SER A 170 -5.18 1.86 24.02
C SER A 170 -3.92 2.63 24.37
N SER A 171 -3.64 2.72 25.67
CA SER A 171 -2.35 3.11 26.20
C SER A 171 -1.29 2.08 25.77
N GLY A 172 -0.26 2.51 25.06
CA GLY A 172 0.85 1.66 24.63
C GLY A 172 1.95 2.46 23.95
N THR A 173 2.76 3.13 24.75
CA THR A 173 3.90 3.97 24.36
C THR A 173 4.92 3.20 23.50
N VAL A 174 5.49 3.90 22.49
CA VAL A 174 6.54 3.54 21.49
C VAL A 174 6.02 3.46 20.03
N ALA A 175 4.85 2.90 19.78
CA ALA A 175 4.32 2.67 18.41
C ALA A 175 3.93 3.93 17.59
N ASN A 176 4.24 5.16 18.03
CA ASN A 176 3.66 6.35 17.42
C ASN A 176 4.68 7.45 17.05
N ARG A 177 6.01 7.30 17.19
CA ARG A 177 6.95 8.30 16.60
C ARG A 177 7.31 7.96 15.16
N PHE A 178 7.68 6.70 14.91
CA PHE A 178 8.22 6.25 13.64
C PHE A 178 7.20 6.28 12.51
N GLU A 179 5.95 5.86 12.77
CA GLU A 179 4.90 5.92 11.76
C GLU A 179 4.42 7.35 11.49
N ARG A 180 4.47 8.25 12.48
CA ARG A 180 4.20 9.68 12.26
C ARG A 180 5.25 10.33 11.37
N ALA A 181 6.54 10.05 11.63
CA ALA A 181 7.62 10.53 10.78
C ALA A 181 7.49 9.95 9.37
N ARG A 182 7.28 8.63 9.24
CA ARG A 182 7.04 7.96 7.95
C ARG A 182 5.87 8.57 7.17
N ARG A 183 4.72 8.79 7.83
CA ARG A 183 3.54 9.45 7.22
C ARG A 183 3.85 10.88 6.78
N ARG A 184 4.47 11.69 7.66
CA ARG A 184 4.93 13.04 7.34
C ARG A 184 5.79 13.07 6.08
N TRP A 185 6.64 12.05 5.88
CA TRP A 185 7.46 11.90 4.68
C TRP A 185 6.66 11.44 3.45
N LEU A 186 5.78 10.45 3.58
CA LEU A 186 4.92 9.97 2.47
C LEU A 186 3.97 11.05 1.94
N ASP A 187 3.58 11.99 2.79
CA ASP A 187 2.67 13.09 2.48
C ASP A 187 3.37 14.32 1.86
N VAL A 188 4.72 14.32 1.73
CA VAL A 188 5.46 15.43 1.10
C VAL A 188 5.13 15.50 -0.40
N PRO A 189 4.59 16.62 -0.92
CA PRO A 189 4.28 16.76 -2.34
C PRO A 189 5.52 16.55 -3.21
N ARG A 190 5.39 15.69 -4.24
CA ARG A 190 6.49 15.32 -5.17
C ARG A 190 7.01 16.47 -6.05
N SER A 191 6.52 17.69 -5.87
CA SER A 191 6.70 18.85 -6.75
C SER A 191 7.70 19.90 -6.25
N ARG A 192 8.42 19.67 -5.15
CA ARG A 192 9.50 20.57 -4.70
C ARG A 192 10.84 19.84 -4.79
N GLY A 193 11.69 20.30 -5.71
CA GLY A 193 12.92 19.68 -6.21
C GLY A 193 14.08 19.50 -5.22
N LEU A 194 13.80 19.37 -3.93
CA LEU A 194 14.75 19.05 -2.89
C LEU A 194 14.60 17.56 -2.55
N GLY A 195 15.30 16.71 -3.31
CA GLY A 195 15.48 15.28 -3.06
C GLY A 195 14.19 14.52 -2.74
N LEU A 196 13.56 13.88 -3.72
CA LEU A 196 12.55 12.85 -3.46
C LEU A 196 13.23 11.69 -2.71
N PRO A 197 13.17 11.59 -1.38
CA PRO A 197 13.95 10.61 -0.62
C PRO A 197 13.39 9.19 -0.78
N LEU A 198 12.28 9.07 -1.51
CA LEU A 198 11.43 7.90 -1.71
C LEU A 198 11.16 7.64 -3.21
N ALA A 199 11.78 8.39 -4.12
CA ALA A 199 11.90 7.95 -5.51
C ALA A 199 13.08 6.99 -5.58
N ASP A 200 13.02 5.89 -4.83
CA ASP A 200 13.94 4.79 -5.06
C ASP A 200 13.49 4.12 -6.37
N PRO A 201 14.26 4.22 -7.46
CA PRO A 201 13.86 3.66 -8.74
C PRO A 201 13.86 2.12 -8.71
N TRP A 202 14.44 1.52 -7.68
CA TRP A 202 14.76 0.10 -7.62
C TRP A 202 13.88 -0.65 -6.62
N PHE A 203 13.45 0.00 -5.53
CA PHE A 203 12.67 -0.62 -4.46
C PHE A 203 11.35 0.10 -4.16
N ASP A 204 10.35 -0.65 -3.69
CA ASP A 204 9.06 -0.10 -3.25
C ASP A 204 9.01 -0.05 -1.71
N PRO A 205 9.34 1.10 -1.10
CA PRO A 205 9.34 1.26 0.36
C PRO A 205 7.94 1.29 0.98
N ALA A 206 6.87 1.28 0.17
CA ALA A 206 5.50 1.17 0.68
C ALA A 206 5.26 -0.16 1.41
N ALA A 207 6.05 -1.19 1.11
CA ALA A 207 5.99 -2.51 1.72
C ALA A 207 6.91 -2.69 2.96
N TRP A 208 7.50 -1.60 3.49
CA TRP A 208 8.39 -1.64 4.66
C TRP A 208 7.69 -1.02 5.88
N TRP A 209 7.92 -1.58 7.06
CA TRP A 209 7.28 -1.19 8.33
C TRP A 209 8.28 -1.26 9.48
N PHE A 210 7.97 -0.64 10.62
CA PHE A 210 8.73 -0.85 11.84
C PHE A 210 8.08 -1.94 12.70
N ASP A 211 8.87 -2.87 13.23
CA ASP A 211 8.41 -3.86 14.22
C ASP A 211 8.36 -3.27 15.64
N ASP A 212 7.87 -4.06 16.60
CA ASP A 212 7.72 -3.66 18.00
C ASP A 212 9.07 -3.36 18.68
N ASP A 213 10.17 -3.91 18.15
CA ASP A 213 11.54 -3.67 18.59
C ASP A 213 12.14 -2.39 17.96
N GLY A 214 11.36 -1.66 17.14
CA GLY A 214 11.79 -0.43 16.47
C GLY A 214 12.74 -0.67 15.29
N ARG A 215 12.78 -1.90 14.74
CA ARG A 215 13.56 -2.23 13.55
C ARG A 215 12.73 -1.98 12.31
N LEU A 216 13.34 -1.42 11.28
CA LEU A 216 12.68 -1.37 9.97
C LEU A 216 12.75 -2.76 9.33
N VAL A 217 11.62 -3.33 8.99
CA VAL A 217 11.47 -4.63 8.34
C VAL A 217 10.85 -4.45 6.96
N GLY A 218 11.25 -5.28 6.01
CA GLY A 218 10.66 -5.29 4.69
C GLY A 218 10.85 -6.60 3.96
N ARG A 219 10.10 -6.74 2.86
CA ARG A 219 10.23 -7.86 1.93
C ARG A 219 10.87 -7.41 0.64
N PHE A 220 11.69 -8.29 0.08
CA PHE A 220 12.30 -8.10 -1.22
C PHE A 220 12.16 -9.37 -2.05
N ARG A 221 11.58 -9.22 -3.25
CA ARG A 221 11.52 -10.28 -4.26
C ARG A 221 12.30 -9.83 -5.47
N GLY A 222 13.45 -10.44 -5.72
CA GLY A 222 14.29 -10.10 -6.87
C GLY A 222 13.55 -10.34 -8.19
N GLU A 223 13.46 -9.32 -9.04
CA GLU A 223 12.93 -9.40 -10.40
C GLU A 223 14.06 -9.70 -11.40
N VAL A 224 13.73 -10.08 -12.63
CA VAL A 224 14.72 -10.37 -13.69
C VAL A 224 15.75 -9.24 -13.85
N ARG A 225 15.32 -7.97 -13.75
CA ARG A 225 16.19 -6.79 -13.83
C ARG A 225 17.20 -6.66 -12.68
N HIS A 226 16.95 -7.34 -11.55
CA HIS A 226 17.84 -7.40 -10.40
C HIS A 226 18.86 -8.54 -10.49
N GLY A 227 18.84 -9.30 -11.60
CA GLY A 227 19.66 -10.48 -11.81
C GLY A 227 21.14 -10.17 -12.04
N GLY A 228 22.00 -10.98 -11.42
CA GLY A 228 23.39 -11.15 -11.80
C GLY A 228 23.56 -12.43 -12.62
N TYR A 229 24.51 -13.27 -12.25
CA TYR A 229 24.72 -14.57 -12.88
C TYR A 229 23.71 -15.63 -12.37
N ALA A 230 23.37 -16.59 -13.22
CA ALA A 230 22.73 -17.86 -12.83
C ALA A 230 21.46 -17.75 -11.95
N ALA A 231 20.53 -16.85 -12.30
CA ALA A 231 19.28 -16.61 -11.57
C ALA A 231 19.45 -16.15 -10.11
N LEU A 232 20.58 -15.51 -9.81
CA LEU A 232 20.88 -14.91 -8.51
C LEU A 232 20.68 -13.40 -8.56
N VAL A 233 20.38 -12.79 -7.41
CA VAL A 233 20.34 -11.33 -7.28
C VAL A 233 21.77 -10.79 -7.36
N HIS A 234 21.97 -9.74 -8.16
CA HIS A 234 23.26 -9.07 -8.27
C HIS A 234 23.66 -8.44 -6.93
N GLY A 235 24.92 -8.61 -6.52
CA GLY A 235 25.40 -8.11 -5.22
C GLY A 235 25.18 -6.60 -5.05
N GLY A 236 25.45 -5.80 -6.08
CA GLY A 236 25.17 -4.36 -6.07
C GLY A 236 23.70 -3.99 -5.82
N VAL A 237 22.74 -4.85 -6.19
CA VAL A 237 21.32 -4.62 -5.87
C VAL A 237 21.07 -4.84 -4.38
N ILE A 238 21.72 -5.82 -3.77
CA ILE A 238 21.63 -6.05 -2.32
C ILE A 238 22.28 -4.87 -1.57
N ALA A 239 23.41 -4.35 -2.05
CA ALA A 239 24.04 -3.16 -1.48
C ALA A 239 23.13 -1.92 -1.58
N ALA A 240 22.51 -1.69 -2.74
CA ALA A 240 21.55 -0.59 -2.92
C ALA A 240 20.31 -0.76 -2.03
N LEU A 241 19.80 -1.99 -1.87
CA LEU A 241 18.69 -2.27 -0.96
C LEU A 241 19.07 -1.96 0.50
N ALA A 242 20.28 -2.35 0.93
CA ALA A 242 20.76 -2.07 2.27
C ALA A 242 20.89 -0.56 2.52
N ASP A 243 21.45 0.17 1.56
CA ASP A 243 21.59 1.63 1.60
C ASP A 243 20.22 2.32 1.72
N ALA A 244 19.29 1.96 0.82
CA ALA A 244 17.94 2.48 0.81
C ALA A 244 17.20 2.15 2.12
N ALA A 245 17.23 0.90 2.58
CA ALA A 245 16.56 0.48 3.80
C ALA A 245 17.11 1.20 5.05
N MET A 246 18.44 1.37 5.15
CA MET A 246 19.05 2.14 6.24
C MET A 246 18.66 3.61 6.21
N THR A 247 18.64 4.22 5.02
CA THR A 247 18.19 5.59 4.81
C THR A 247 16.72 5.76 5.26
N HIS A 248 15.86 4.81 4.92
CA HIS A 248 14.45 4.83 5.33
C HIS A 248 14.26 4.57 6.82
N CYS A 249 15.13 3.76 7.42
CA CYS A 249 15.16 3.58 8.86
C CYS A 249 15.44 4.93 9.55
N LEU A 250 16.38 5.72 9.03
CA LEU A 250 16.67 7.06 9.54
C LEU A 250 15.53 8.05 9.31
N PHE A 251 14.88 8.03 8.15
CA PHE A 251 13.71 8.88 7.91
C PHE A 251 12.56 8.58 8.86
N GLY A 252 12.31 7.29 9.15
CA GLY A 252 11.37 6.90 10.19
C GLY A 252 11.75 7.47 11.56
N ASN A 253 13.04 7.64 11.83
CA ASN A 253 13.55 8.26 13.05
C ASN A 253 13.60 9.81 13.01
N ASP A 254 12.99 10.46 12.00
CA ASP A 254 13.05 11.91 11.76
C ASP A 254 14.48 12.44 11.56
N VAL A 255 15.33 11.59 10.96
CA VAL A 255 16.74 11.89 10.65
C VAL A 255 16.93 11.88 9.14
N SER A 256 17.26 13.04 8.58
CA SER A 256 17.77 13.16 7.21
C SER A 256 19.29 13.09 7.23
N ALA A 257 19.86 12.03 6.67
CA ALA A 257 21.30 11.81 6.64
C ALA A 257 21.72 11.12 5.33
N TYR A 258 23.00 11.24 5.00
CA TYR A 258 23.62 10.72 3.78
C TYR A 258 24.57 9.58 4.14
N THR A 259 24.66 8.57 3.29
CA THR A 259 25.59 7.45 3.49
C THR A 259 27.04 7.95 3.42
N ALA A 260 27.76 7.84 4.54
CA ALA A 260 29.18 8.17 4.64
C ALA A 260 30.06 6.92 4.42
N ARG A 261 29.61 5.77 4.90
CA ARG A 261 30.27 4.47 4.69
C ARG A 261 29.24 3.37 4.65
N LEU A 262 29.39 2.43 3.72
CA LEU A 262 28.62 1.19 3.67
C LEU A 262 29.57 0.01 3.49
N GLU A 263 29.47 -0.98 4.37
CA GLU A 263 30.23 -2.22 4.30
C GLU A 263 29.26 -3.39 4.21
N VAL A 264 29.36 -4.21 3.17
CA VAL A 264 28.44 -5.32 2.89
C VAL A 264 29.20 -6.64 2.90
N THR A 265 28.73 -7.59 3.70
CA THR A 265 29.24 -8.97 3.75
C THR A 265 28.23 -9.91 3.09
N TYR A 266 28.63 -10.53 1.97
CA TYR A 266 27.83 -11.53 1.28
C TYR A 266 28.17 -12.92 1.83
N ARG A 267 27.20 -13.58 2.46
CA ARG A 267 27.38 -14.91 3.06
C ARG A 267 26.96 -16.03 2.13
N ARG A 268 25.81 -15.87 1.47
CA ARG A 268 25.22 -16.87 0.57
C ARG A 268 24.47 -16.21 -0.58
N PRO A 269 24.28 -16.89 -1.71
CA PRO A 269 23.51 -16.36 -2.82
C PRO A 269 22.03 -16.13 -2.46
N LEU A 270 21.50 -14.98 -2.91
CA LEU A 270 20.09 -14.66 -2.87
C LEU A 270 19.47 -15.03 -4.23
N ARG A 271 18.39 -15.82 -4.25
CA ARG A 271 17.75 -16.29 -5.48
C ARG A 271 16.72 -15.29 -6.00
N LEU A 272 16.67 -15.11 -7.32
CA LEU A 272 15.62 -14.34 -7.99
C LEU A 272 14.26 -15.02 -7.84
N GLY A 273 13.19 -14.21 -7.81
CA GLY A 273 11.80 -14.67 -7.81
C GLY A 273 11.34 -15.34 -6.50
N VAL A 274 12.21 -15.46 -5.50
CA VAL A 274 11.90 -16.02 -4.17
C VAL A 274 11.91 -14.89 -3.15
N ASP A 275 10.92 -14.86 -2.27
CA ASP A 275 10.80 -13.83 -1.25
C ASP A 275 11.96 -13.90 -0.26
N ALA A 276 12.50 -12.74 0.06
CA ALA A 276 13.50 -12.52 1.09
C ALA A 276 12.97 -11.49 2.08
N GLU A 277 13.33 -11.65 3.34
CA GLU A 277 12.98 -10.74 4.42
C GLU A 277 14.25 -10.06 4.89
N PHE A 278 14.20 -8.74 5.05
CA PHE A 278 15.31 -7.98 5.60
C PHE A 278 14.87 -7.17 6.81
N SER A 279 15.83 -6.84 7.66
CA SER A 279 15.64 -5.98 8.82
C SER A 279 16.79 -5.00 8.95
N VAL A 280 16.50 -3.79 9.42
CA VAL A 280 17.46 -2.74 9.75
C VAL A 280 17.27 -2.29 11.17
N ARG A 281 18.38 -2.09 11.88
CA ARG A 281 18.40 -1.53 13.22
C ARG A 281 19.33 -0.32 13.27
N LEU A 282 18.87 0.78 13.87
CA LEU A 282 19.73 1.87 14.31
C LEU A 282 20.49 1.39 15.56
N ASP A 283 21.80 1.23 15.44
CA ASP A 283 22.66 0.68 16.49
C ASP A 283 23.11 1.76 17.48
N GLU A 284 23.57 2.89 16.94
CA GLU A 284 24.30 3.89 17.70
C GLU A 284 24.14 5.28 17.07
N VAL A 285 24.02 6.31 17.91
CA VAL A 285 24.09 7.72 17.53
C VAL A 285 25.37 8.29 18.14
N LEU A 286 26.27 8.76 17.28
CA LEU A 286 27.59 9.28 17.64
C LEU A 286 27.58 10.81 17.55
N GLY A 287 27.46 11.47 18.69
CA GLY A 287 27.26 12.91 18.75
C GLY A 287 25.91 13.30 18.12
N GLU A 288 25.87 14.41 17.38
CA GLU A 288 24.63 14.90 16.77
C GLU A 288 24.52 14.58 15.27
N GLN A 289 25.61 14.13 14.65
CA GLN A 289 25.76 14.10 13.20
C GLN A 289 25.98 12.69 12.62
N LEU A 290 26.40 11.70 13.40
CA LEU A 290 26.73 10.37 12.87
C LEU A 290 25.80 9.29 13.41
N TYR A 291 25.33 8.42 12.52
CA TYR A 291 24.38 7.35 12.83
C TYR A 291 24.92 6.03 12.29
N ARG A 292 24.94 4.97 13.11
CA ARG A 292 25.37 3.63 12.68
C ARG A 292 24.18 2.69 12.64
N LEU A 293 24.04 1.97 11.54
CA LEU A 293 22.94 1.03 11.31
C LEU A 293 23.46 -0.32 10.83
N THR A 294 22.73 -1.37 11.18
CA THR A 294 22.97 -2.74 10.71
C THR A 294 21.78 -3.22 9.90
N PHE A 295 22.04 -3.84 8.76
CA PHE A 295 21.07 -4.49 7.88
C PHE A 295 21.38 -5.99 7.82
N SER A 296 20.35 -6.82 7.78
CA SER A 296 20.46 -8.25 7.46
C SER A 296 19.33 -8.64 6.52
N ILE A 297 19.64 -9.51 5.54
CA ILE A 297 18.65 -10.11 4.63
C ILE A 297 18.74 -11.63 4.67
N ARG A 298 17.58 -12.27 4.76
CA ARG A 298 17.39 -13.71 4.89
C ARG A 298 16.47 -14.25 3.80
N GLN A 299 16.72 -15.48 3.36
CA GLN A 299 15.87 -16.20 2.42
C GLN A 299 15.92 -17.70 2.72
N GLY A 300 14.75 -18.35 2.81
CA GLY A 300 14.67 -19.77 3.17
C GLY A 300 15.25 -20.10 4.55
N GLY A 301 15.07 -19.19 5.52
CA GLY A 301 15.59 -19.36 6.89
C GLY A 301 17.08 -19.10 7.07
N GLU A 302 17.83 -18.82 6.00
CA GLU A 302 19.28 -18.54 6.07
C GLU A 302 19.60 -17.06 5.85
N GLU A 303 20.60 -16.55 6.58
CA GLU A 303 21.18 -15.25 6.29
C GLU A 303 22.00 -15.29 4.99
N LYS A 304 21.69 -14.35 4.08
CA LYS A 304 22.29 -14.25 2.76
C LYS A 304 23.32 -13.12 2.70
N ALA A 305 23.02 -11.97 3.28
CA ALA A 305 23.95 -10.87 3.41
C ALA A 305 23.65 -10.03 4.66
N GLU A 306 24.68 -9.33 5.12
CA GLU A 306 24.59 -8.31 6.17
C GLU A 306 25.31 -7.05 5.70
N ALA A 307 24.93 -5.90 6.24
CA ALA A 307 25.64 -4.65 6.00
C ALA A 307 25.70 -3.78 7.25
N LYS A 308 26.78 -3.01 7.36
CA LYS A 308 26.96 -1.96 8.37
C LYS A 308 27.11 -0.62 7.66
N GLY A 309 26.27 0.33 8.00
CA GLY A 309 26.26 1.67 7.43
C GLY A 309 26.55 2.73 8.47
N THR A 310 27.33 3.74 8.07
CA THR A 310 27.50 5.00 8.80
C THR A 310 26.89 6.12 7.97
N PHE A 311 26.00 6.88 8.57
CA PHE A 311 25.26 7.97 7.94
C PHE A 311 25.59 9.30 8.61
N PHE A 312 25.75 10.34 7.81
CA PHE A 312 26.10 11.69 8.22
C PHE A 312 24.92 12.65 8.01
N ARG A 313 24.49 13.31 9.08
CA ARG A 313 23.48 14.37 9.07
C ARG A 313 24.19 15.72 8.93
N PRO A 314 24.03 16.45 7.81
CA PRO A 314 24.63 17.76 7.64
C PRO A 314 24.01 18.78 8.60
N THR A 315 24.81 19.77 8.99
CA THR A 315 24.36 20.91 9.79
C THR A 315 23.73 22.00 8.92
N PRO A 316 22.84 22.86 9.47
CA PRO A 316 22.37 24.04 8.74
C PRO A 316 23.53 24.88 8.20
N GLY A 317 23.52 25.19 6.90
CA GLY A 317 24.61 25.90 6.20
C GLY A 317 25.68 24.98 5.57
N ASP A 318 25.54 23.66 5.68
CA ASP A 318 26.39 22.72 4.95
C ASP A 318 26.21 22.88 3.43
N PRO A 319 27.31 22.95 2.64
CA PRO A 319 27.25 23.03 1.18
C PRO A 319 26.39 21.95 0.52
N LEU A 320 26.25 20.76 1.14
CA LEU A 320 25.39 19.68 0.66
C LEU A 320 23.89 20.06 0.62
N LEU A 321 23.47 21.02 1.44
CA LEU A 321 22.10 21.54 1.49
C LEU A 321 21.91 22.75 0.55
N ALA A 322 22.97 23.44 0.16
CA ALA A 322 22.92 24.69 -0.61
C ALA A 322 22.62 24.51 -2.12
N THR A 323 22.82 23.32 -2.68
CA THR A 323 22.53 22.99 -4.09
C THR A 323 21.05 22.68 -4.35
N ALA A 324 20.26 22.60 -3.29
CA ALA A 324 18.92 22.04 -3.32
C ALA A 324 17.83 23.15 -3.40
N GLU A 325 18.21 24.42 -3.21
CA GLU A 325 17.34 25.60 -3.24
C GLU A 325 17.36 26.40 -4.57
N ARG A 326 17.92 25.87 -5.67
CA ARG A 326 17.93 26.53 -6.99
C ARG A 326 17.06 25.84 -8.03
#